data_AF-A0A7K3ZZC4-F1
#
_entry.id   AF-A0A7K3ZZC4-F1
#
_cell.length_a   1.000
_cell.length_b   1.000
_cell.length_c   1.000
_cell.angle_alpha   90.00
_cell.angle_beta   90.00
_cell.angle_gamma   90.00
#
_symmetry.space_group_name_H-M   'P 1'
#
loop_
_entity.id
_entity.type
_entity.pdbx_description
1 polymer ?
#
loop_
_entity_poly.entity_id
_entity_poly.type
_entity_poly.pdbx_seq_one_letter_code
_entity_poly.pdbx_strand_id
1 'polypeptide(L)'
;MLLTTMAFFLAGFMAEGAVELREDFSGDGQFQSFTDSDKVLDRAQGGALGENSNITYGRIMSTSPGSSTLFSGFVLDGPGSYAVSSGLHLMRLSGLQMLNVTARISASPEEVYSRYSANGSGKVREKFMVEGNKSRPLELGSIYHAGRFEINSSLHWRA
;
A
#
# COMPACT_ATOMS: atom_id res chain seq x y z
N MET A 1 -15.24 -22.27 -2.72
CA MET A 1 -14.52 -21.04 -2.37
C MET A 1 -13.93 -21.22 -0.99
N LEU A 2 -12.62 -21.45 -0.91
CA LEU A 2 -11.89 -21.39 0.36
C LEU A 2 -11.44 -19.93 0.52
N LEU A 3 -11.88 -19.26 1.58
CA LEU A 3 -11.44 -17.93 1.94
C LEU A 3 -10.15 -18.09 2.77
N THR A 4 -8.97 -17.96 2.18
CA THR A 4 -7.71 -17.97 2.93
C THR A 4 -7.37 -16.56 3.39
N THR A 5 -7.91 -16.17 4.54
CA THR A 5 -7.48 -14.96 5.25
C THR A 5 -6.26 -15.31 6.10
N MET A 6 -5.06 -14.91 5.68
CA MET A 6 -3.90 -14.89 6.58
C MET A 6 -3.89 -13.56 7.34
N ALA A 7 -4.24 -13.61 8.61
CA ALA A 7 -4.11 -12.48 9.53
C ALA A 7 -2.95 -12.80 10.49
N PHE A 8 -1.84 -12.05 10.38
CA PHE A 8 -0.77 -12.10 11.37
C PHE A 8 -0.94 -10.97 12.36
N PHE A 9 -1.24 -11.32 13.61
CA PHE A 9 -1.18 -10.39 14.74
C PHE A 9 0.24 -10.44 15.31
N LEU A 10 1.02 -9.39 15.10
CA LEU A 10 2.33 -9.23 15.74
C LEU A 10 2.13 -8.74 17.19
N ALA A 11 1.44 -9.55 18.01
CA ALA A 11 1.25 -9.22 19.41
C ALA A 11 2.53 -9.56 20.19
N GLY A 12 3.25 -8.51 20.63
CA GLY A 12 4.00 -8.57 21.89
C GLY A 12 5.44 -9.08 21.89
N PHE A 13 6.28 -8.71 20.91
CA PHE A 13 7.76 -8.79 21.05
C PHE A 13 8.39 -7.41 20.89
N MET A 14 8.10 -6.50 21.82
CA MET A 14 8.79 -5.20 21.90
C MET A 14 9.53 -5.11 23.24
N ALA A 15 10.67 -5.78 23.30
CA ALA A 15 11.75 -5.42 24.19
C ALA A 15 13.05 -5.54 23.36
N GLU A 16 13.55 -4.38 22.91
CA GLU A 16 14.92 -4.15 22.37
C GLU A 16 15.33 -4.81 21.04
N GLY A 17 14.48 -5.60 20.38
CA GLY A 17 14.82 -6.25 19.11
C GLY A 17 14.49 -5.43 17.86
N ALA A 18 15.37 -5.48 16.85
CA ALA A 18 14.98 -5.18 15.47
C ALA A 18 14.30 -6.42 14.87
N VAL A 19 13.17 -6.24 14.20
CA VAL A 19 12.41 -7.32 13.55
C VAL A 19 12.37 -7.05 12.05
N GLU A 20 12.65 -8.08 11.26
CA GLU A 20 12.43 -8.08 9.81
C GLU A 20 11.45 -9.19 9.45
N LEU A 21 10.41 -8.83 8.70
CA LEU A 21 9.42 -9.73 8.12
C LEU A 21 9.53 -9.67 6.60
N ARG A 22 9.61 -10.83 5.96
CA ARG A 22 9.58 -10.98 4.50
C ARG A 22 8.38 -11.84 4.12
N GLU A 23 7.57 -11.35 3.19
CA GLU A 23 6.36 -12.02 2.73
C GLU A 23 6.35 -12.03 1.20
N ASP A 24 6.20 -13.21 0.60
CA ASP A 24 6.02 -13.38 -0.83
C ASP A 24 4.76 -14.20 -1.08
N PHE A 25 3.91 -13.73 -2.00
CA PHE A 25 2.64 -14.37 -2.33
C PHE A 25 2.41 -14.34 -3.85
N SER A 26 1.93 -15.46 -4.40
CA SER A 26 1.46 -15.54 -5.78
C SER A 26 0.21 -16.41 -5.86
N GLY A 27 -0.83 -15.94 -6.55
CA GLY A 27 -2.08 -16.70 -6.70
C GLY A 27 -3.19 -15.88 -7.37
N ASP A 28 -4.42 -16.36 -7.27
CA ASP A 28 -5.63 -15.71 -7.76
C ASP A 28 -6.53 -15.23 -6.60
N GLY A 29 -7.51 -14.36 -6.92
CA GLY A 29 -8.53 -13.91 -5.96
C GLY A 29 -8.23 -12.57 -5.27
N GLN A 30 -8.48 -12.49 -3.96
CA GLN A 30 -8.33 -11.25 -3.18
C GLN A 30 -7.12 -11.37 -2.25
N PHE A 31 -6.26 -10.35 -2.27
CA PHE A 31 -5.12 -10.25 -1.38
C PHE A 31 -5.23 -9.00 -0.50
N GLN A 32 -5.11 -9.20 0.81
CA GLN A 32 -5.11 -8.09 1.75
C GLN A 32 -3.98 -8.29 2.74
N SER A 33 -3.06 -7.34 2.79
CA SER A 33 -2.03 -7.29 3.82
C SER A 33 -2.31 -6.13 4.77
N PHE A 34 -2.20 -6.43 6.05
CA PHE A 34 -2.32 -5.46 7.13
C PHE A 34 -0.98 -5.37 7.86
N THR A 35 -0.60 -4.16 8.22
CA THR A 35 0.56 -3.91 9.06
C THR A 35 0.10 -3.18 10.29
N ASP A 36 0.18 -3.82 11.45
CA ASP A 36 -0.25 -3.17 12.69
C ASP A 36 0.76 -2.09 13.11
N SER A 37 0.34 -0.86 12.90
CA SER A 37 0.67 0.37 13.62
C SER A 37 0.10 1.54 12.84
N ASP A 38 -1.21 1.58 12.58
CA ASP A 38 -1.95 2.72 11.97
C ASP A 38 -1.41 3.31 10.64
N LYS A 39 -0.37 2.72 10.05
CA LYS A 39 0.50 3.46 9.13
C LYS A 39 0.53 2.91 7.73
N VAL A 40 0.26 1.62 7.46
CA VAL A 40 0.28 1.10 6.09
C VAL A 40 -0.81 0.06 5.83
N LEU A 41 -1.70 0.36 4.88
CA LEU A 41 -2.65 -0.60 4.31
C LEU A 41 -2.25 -0.88 2.87
N ASP A 42 -2.13 -2.15 2.49
CA ASP A 42 -1.89 -2.58 1.11
C ASP A 42 -2.95 -3.61 0.71
N ARG A 43 -3.85 -3.21 -0.19
CA ARG A 43 -5.00 -4.02 -0.59
C ARG A 43 -5.02 -4.18 -2.10
N ALA A 44 -5.13 -5.43 -2.51
CA ALA A 44 -5.28 -5.81 -3.89
C ALA A 44 -6.48 -6.74 -4.09
N GLN A 45 -7.23 -6.51 -5.14
CA GLN A 45 -8.31 -7.40 -5.52
C GLN A 45 -8.16 -7.71 -7.00
N GLY A 46 -7.90 -8.98 -7.30
CA GLY A 46 -8.02 -9.53 -8.63
C GLY A 46 -9.45 -9.98 -8.89
N GLY A 47 -9.98 -9.59 -10.05
CA GLY A 47 -11.23 -10.09 -10.60
C GLY A 47 -12.50 -9.54 -9.95
N ALA A 48 -13.54 -9.39 -10.77
CA ALA A 48 -14.92 -9.53 -10.33
C ALA A 48 -15.35 -10.97 -10.65
N LEU A 49 -15.89 -11.69 -9.67
CA LEU A 49 -16.66 -12.95 -9.82
C LEU A 49 -16.44 -13.72 -11.14
N GLY A 50 -15.29 -14.38 -11.32
CA GLY A 50 -15.06 -15.33 -12.42
C GLY A 50 -14.00 -14.96 -13.47
N GLU A 51 -13.32 -13.83 -13.35
CA GLU A 51 -12.19 -13.47 -14.25
C GLU A 51 -10.84 -13.86 -13.65
N ASN A 52 -10.04 -14.59 -14.43
CA ASN A 52 -8.67 -14.99 -14.05
C ASN A 52 -7.81 -13.74 -13.92
N SER A 53 -7.33 -13.49 -12.71
CA SER A 53 -6.40 -12.41 -12.42
C SER A 53 -5.32 -12.96 -11.50
N ASN A 54 -4.08 -12.84 -11.95
CA ASN A 54 -2.94 -13.33 -11.19
C ASN A 54 -2.34 -12.16 -10.41
N ILE A 55 -2.24 -12.38 -9.11
CA ILE A 55 -1.60 -11.48 -8.17
C ILE A 55 -0.21 -12.02 -7.87
N THR A 56 0.79 -11.16 -7.96
CA THR A 56 2.10 -11.38 -7.36
C THR A 56 2.38 -10.25 -6.39
N TYR A 57 2.74 -10.59 -5.17
CA TYR A 57 3.02 -9.66 -4.09
C TYR A 57 4.34 -10.05 -3.40
N GLY A 58 5.16 -9.06 -3.12
CA GLY A 58 6.38 -9.23 -2.34
C GLY A 58 6.54 -8.07 -1.38
N ARG A 59 7.00 -8.33 -0.17
CA ARG A 59 7.09 -7.33 0.89
C ARG A 59 8.25 -7.59 1.84
N ILE A 60 8.90 -6.52 2.24
CA ILE A 60 9.88 -6.49 3.33
C ILE A 60 9.44 -5.41 4.31
N MET A 61 9.26 -5.78 5.58
CA MET A 61 9.03 -4.84 6.67
C MET A 61 10.16 -4.99 7.68
N SER A 62 10.84 -3.89 7.98
CA SER A 62 11.86 -3.85 9.02
C SER A 62 11.48 -2.79 10.05
N THR A 63 11.42 -3.17 11.31
CA THR A 63 11.06 -2.29 12.43
C THR A 63 12.13 -2.37 13.53
N SER A 64 12.49 -1.22 14.07
CA SER A 64 13.38 -1.06 15.22
C SER A 64 12.81 0.02 16.14
N PRO A 65 13.29 0.14 17.39
CA PRO A 65 12.82 1.20 18.28
C PRO A 65 12.93 2.57 17.62
N GLY A 66 11.79 3.26 17.45
CA GLY A 66 11.72 4.59 16.85
C GLY A 66 11.82 4.65 15.32
N SER A 67 11.91 3.55 14.59
CA SER A 67 11.86 3.61 13.12
C SER A 67 11.26 2.38 12.48
N SER A 68 10.47 2.58 11.42
CA SER A 68 9.97 1.50 10.59
C SER A 68 10.19 1.80 9.11
N THR A 69 10.50 0.76 8.36
CA THR A 69 10.58 0.79 6.91
C THR A 69 9.75 -0.32 6.32
N LEU A 70 9.04 -0.02 5.24
CA LEU A 70 8.25 -0.96 4.49
C LEU A 70 8.57 -0.78 3.01
N PHE A 71 8.85 -1.89 2.35
CA PHE A 71 8.84 -2.01 0.91
C PHE A 71 7.79 -3.03 0.52
N SER A 72 6.90 -2.69 -0.41
CA SER A 72 6.04 -3.67 -1.08
C SER A 72 6.10 -3.49 -2.59
N GLY A 73 5.99 -4.62 -3.28
CA GLY A 73 5.84 -4.71 -4.73
C GLY A 73 4.59 -5.52 -5.02
N PHE A 74 3.78 -5.04 -5.96
CA PHE A 74 2.52 -5.66 -6.32
C PHE A 74 2.35 -5.65 -7.84
N VAL A 75 2.06 -6.82 -8.41
CA VAL A 75 1.69 -6.99 -9.81
C VAL A 75 0.32 -7.62 -9.87
N LEU A 76 -0.56 -7.03 -10.68
CA LEU A 76 -1.85 -7.59 -11.03
C LEU A 76 -1.93 -7.71 -12.55
N ASP A 77 -1.98 -8.94 -13.02
CA ASP A 77 -2.32 -9.25 -14.40
C ASP A 77 -3.83 -9.50 -14.50
N GLY A 78 -4.51 -8.73 -15.35
CA GLY A 78 -5.97 -8.75 -15.50
C GLY A 78 -6.74 -7.68 -14.69
N PRO A 79 -8.08 -7.79 -14.66
CA PRO A 79 -8.96 -6.78 -14.11
C PRO A 79 -8.92 -6.72 -12.59
N GLY A 80 -8.93 -5.50 -12.01
CA GLY A 80 -9.09 -5.37 -10.57
C GLY A 80 -8.92 -3.97 -9.99
N SER A 81 -8.56 -3.94 -8.71
CA SER A 81 -8.33 -2.70 -7.97
C SER A 81 -7.18 -2.85 -6.99
N TYR A 82 -6.52 -1.73 -6.72
CA TYR A 82 -5.39 -1.65 -5.80
C TYR A 82 -5.52 -0.40 -4.95
N ALA A 83 -5.18 -0.49 -3.67
CA ALA A 83 -5.12 0.65 -2.78
C ALA A 83 -3.96 0.48 -1.81
N VAL A 84 -3.10 1.49 -1.74
CA VAL A 84 -2.05 1.60 -0.73
C VAL A 84 -2.17 2.91 0.00
N SER A 85 -2.14 2.86 1.33
CA SER A 85 -2.17 4.05 2.16
C SER A 85 -0.99 4.01 3.10
N SER A 86 -0.23 5.09 3.19
CA SER A 86 0.37 5.49 4.46
C SER A 86 -0.65 6.30 5.27
N GLY A 87 -0.46 6.46 6.59
CA GLY A 87 -1.35 7.32 7.41
C GLY A 87 -1.53 8.75 6.87
N LEU A 88 -0.61 9.24 6.02
CA LEU A 88 -0.64 10.59 5.42
C LEU A 88 -0.77 10.62 3.89
N HIS A 89 -0.70 9.47 3.19
CA HIS A 89 -0.66 9.43 1.74
C HIS A 89 -1.38 8.18 1.22
N LEU A 90 -2.47 8.36 0.50
CA LEU A 90 -3.30 7.30 -0.04
C LEU A 90 -3.29 7.34 -1.57
N MET A 91 -2.94 6.21 -2.17
CA MET A 91 -3.08 5.93 -3.59
C MET A 91 -4.15 4.87 -3.80
N ARG A 92 -5.15 5.15 -4.64
CA ARG A 92 -6.19 4.20 -5.02
C ARG A 92 -6.31 4.11 -6.55
N LEU A 93 -6.25 2.89 -7.04
CA LEU A 93 -6.29 2.52 -8.43
C LEU A 93 -7.53 1.63 -8.65
N SER A 94 -8.37 1.94 -9.64
CA SER A 94 -9.64 1.24 -9.86
C SER A 94 -9.97 1.05 -11.35
N GLY A 95 -10.69 -0.03 -11.66
CA GLY A 95 -10.99 -0.42 -13.04
C GLY A 95 -9.72 -0.72 -13.83
N LEU A 96 -8.81 -1.49 -13.21
CA LEU A 96 -7.43 -1.63 -13.66
C LEU A 96 -7.21 -2.81 -14.59
N GLN A 97 -6.18 -2.74 -15.42
CA GLN A 97 -5.54 -3.90 -16.08
C GLN A 97 -4.02 -3.67 -16.17
N MET A 98 -3.24 -4.76 -16.11
CA MET A 98 -1.77 -4.77 -16.25
C MET A 98 -1.07 -3.83 -15.26
N LEU A 99 -1.36 -3.98 -13.97
CA LEU A 99 -0.83 -3.09 -12.94
C LEU A 99 0.51 -3.59 -12.41
N ASN A 100 1.48 -2.69 -12.28
CA ASN A 100 2.71 -2.89 -11.50
C ASN A 100 2.89 -1.71 -10.55
N VAL A 101 3.01 -2.00 -9.25
CA VAL A 101 3.17 -1.02 -8.19
C VAL A 101 4.36 -1.37 -7.32
N THR A 102 5.09 -0.35 -6.92
CA THR A 102 6.03 -0.41 -5.80
C THR A 102 5.69 0.68 -4.81
N ALA A 103 5.80 0.34 -3.52
CA ALA A 103 5.60 1.25 -2.41
C ALA A 103 6.82 1.17 -1.49
N ARG A 104 7.34 2.34 -1.12
CA ARG A 104 8.35 2.46 -0.06
C ARG A 104 7.85 3.46 0.96
N ILE A 105 7.84 3.05 2.22
CA ILE A 105 7.42 3.88 3.33
C ILE A 105 8.50 3.80 4.39
N SER A 106 8.85 4.94 4.96
CA SER A 106 9.81 5.06 6.05
C SER A 106 9.22 6.05 7.05
N ALA A 107 9.16 5.66 8.31
CA ALA A 107 8.57 6.47 9.35
C ALA A 107 9.49 6.46 10.58
N SER A 108 9.73 7.65 11.10
CA SER A 108 10.40 7.92 12.37
C SER A 108 9.58 8.98 13.14
N PRO A 109 9.91 9.27 14.41
CA PRO A 109 9.28 10.36 15.16
C PRO A 109 9.36 11.73 14.47
N GLU A 110 10.43 12.00 13.73
CA GLU A 110 10.72 13.34 13.17
C GLU A 110 10.30 13.47 11.70
N GLU A 111 10.24 12.34 10.98
CA GLU A 111 10.09 12.33 9.53
C GLU A 111 9.23 11.15 9.08
N VAL A 112 8.29 11.45 8.18
CA VAL A 112 7.53 10.45 7.43
C VAL A 112 7.80 10.66 5.95
N TYR A 113 8.30 9.60 5.31
CA TYR A 113 8.51 9.55 3.88
C TYR A 113 7.72 8.39 3.28
N SER A 114 6.93 8.66 2.25
CA SER A 114 6.30 7.63 1.43
C SER A 114 6.56 7.92 -0.04
N ARG A 115 6.82 6.87 -0.80
CA ARG A 115 6.96 6.91 -2.26
C ARG A 115 6.19 5.75 -2.85
N TYR A 116 5.36 6.07 -3.84
CA TYR A 116 4.64 5.10 -4.65
C TYR A 116 5.05 5.30 -6.10
N SER A 117 5.34 4.19 -6.78
CA SER A 117 5.46 4.16 -8.23
C SER A 117 4.47 3.14 -8.74
N ALA A 118 3.63 3.54 -9.69
CA ALA A 118 2.62 2.67 -10.26
C ALA A 118 2.53 2.88 -11.77
N ASN A 119 2.42 1.80 -12.53
CA ASN A 119 2.06 1.85 -13.94
C ASN A 119 0.95 0.83 -14.23
N GLY A 120 0.18 1.10 -15.28
CA GLY A 120 -0.90 0.23 -15.71
C GLY A 120 -1.93 0.99 -16.52
N SER A 121 -3.19 0.55 -16.46
CA SER A 121 -4.30 1.23 -17.11
C SER A 121 -5.52 1.32 -16.20
N GLY A 122 -6.31 2.39 -16.27
CA GLY A 122 -7.57 2.53 -15.53
C GLY A 122 -7.83 3.93 -14.97
N LYS A 123 -8.41 4.00 -13.76
CA LYS A 123 -8.67 5.25 -13.03
C LYS A 123 -7.78 5.34 -11.81
N VAL A 124 -7.22 6.52 -11.59
CA VAL A 124 -6.31 6.80 -10.47
C VAL A 124 -6.92 7.88 -9.60
N ARG A 125 -6.90 7.66 -8.30
CA ARG A 125 -7.19 8.67 -7.30
C ARG A 125 -6.08 8.69 -6.27
N GLU A 126 -5.45 9.83 -6.14
CA GLU A 126 -4.43 10.10 -5.15
C GLU A 126 -4.97 11.08 -4.11
N LYS A 127 -4.60 10.86 -2.85
CA LYS A 127 -4.92 11.73 -1.73
C LYS A 127 -3.71 11.88 -0.80
N PHE A 128 -3.51 13.07 -0.29
CA PHE A 128 -2.58 13.38 0.79
C PHE A 128 -3.39 13.92 1.96
N MET A 129 -3.07 13.44 3.15
CA MET A 129 -3.61 13.92 4.40
C MET A 129 -2.49 14.69 5.09
N VAL A 130 -2.71 15.97 5.34
CA VAL A 130 -1.77 16.80 6.12
C VAL A 130 -2.47 17.24 7.38
N GLU A 131 -1.76 17.26 8.52
CA GLU A 131 -2.30 17.86 9.75
C GLU A 131 -2.61 19.35 9.49
N GLY A 132 -3.89 19.70 9.54
CA GLY A 132 -4.35 21.07 9.36
C GLY A 132 -4.54 21.81 10.68
N ASN A 133 -4.71 23.13 10.59
CA ASN A 133 -5.10 23.96 11.74
C ASN A 133 -6.39 23.39 12.39
N LYS A 134 -6.38 23.27 13.72
CA LYS A 134 -7.51 22.77 14.55
C LYS A 134 -7.80 21.27 14.42
N SER A 135 -6.77 20.45 14.27
CA SER A 135 -6.87 18.97 14.33
C SER A 135 -7.74 18.34 13.23
N ARG A 136 -7.99 19.07 12.12
CA ARG A 136 -8.70 18.55 10.96
C ARG A 136 -7.70 18.25 9.85
N PRO A 137 -7.63 17.01 9.34
CA PRO A 137 -6.79 16.70 8.20
C PRO A 137 -7.21 17.49 6.95
N LEU A 138 -6.23 18.05 6.23
CA LEU A 138 -6.43 18.63 4.90
C LEU A 138 -6.28 17.52 3.85
N GLU A 139 -7.31 17.30 3.02
CA GLU A 139 -7.25 16.40 1.86
C GLU A 139 -6.80 17.18 0.61
N LEU A 140 -5.62 16.86 0.10
CA LEU A 140 -5.18 17.27 -1.24
C LEU A 140 -5.27 16.05 -2.16
N GLY A 141 -5.83 16.18 -3.36
CA GLY A 141 -5.99 15.00 -4.20
C GLY A 141 -6.00 15.28 -5.70
N SER A 142 -5.53 14.28 -6.44
CA SER A 142 -5.52 14.26 -7.90
C SER A 142 -6.37 13.09 -8.38
N ILE A 143 -7.17 13.31 -9.42
CA ILE A 143 -7.96 12.25 -10.04
C ILE A 143 -7.60 12.23 -11.52
N TYR A 144 -7.16 11.06 -11.99
CA TYR A 144 -6.94 10.80 -13.41
C TYR A 144 -7.91 9.73 -13.89
N HIS A 145 -8.57 10.02 -15.02
CA HIS A 145 -9.53 9.13 -15.64
C HIS A 145 -9.05 8.69 -17.02
N ALA A 146 -9.03 7.37 -17.21
CA ALA A 146 -8.94 6.65 -18.48
C ALA A 146 -7.56 6.61 -19.16
N GLY A 147 -7.15 5.40 -19.52
CA GLY A 147 -5.95 5.14 -20.32
C GLY A 147 -4.82 4.50 -19.53
N ARG A 148 -3.68 4.34 -20.22
CA ARG A 148 -2.43 3.93 -19.60
C ARG A 148 -1.88 5.06 -18.74
N PHE A 149 -1.28 4.73 -17.61
CA PHE A 149 -0.65 5.70 -16.74
C PHE A 149 0.71 5.19 -16.26
N GLU A 150 1.57 6.13 -15.92
CA GLU A 150 2.75 5.95 -15.08
C GLU A 150 2.73 7.07 -14.06
N ILE A 151 2.85 6.72 -12.78
CA ILE A 151 2.79 7.64 -11.66
C ILE A 151 4.01 7.40 -10.80
N ASN A 152 4.67 8.50 -10.44
CA ASN A 152 5.66 8.55 -9.38
C ASN A 152 5.20 9.61 -8.39
N SER A 153 4.82 9.18 -7.20
CA SER A 153 4.31 10.05 -6.16
C SER A 153 5.11 9.89 -4.89
N SER A 154 5.38 10.99 -4.21
CA SER A 154 6.05 10.96 -2.93
C SER A 154 5.49 12.01 -1.98
N LEU A 155 5.34 11.62 -0.72
CA LEU A 155 5.10 12.54 0.38
C LEU A 155 6.33 12.57 1.26
N HIS A 156 6.74 13.78 1.62
CA HIS A 156 7.78 14.01 2.60
C HIS A 156 7.22 14.99 3.64
N TRP A 157 7.04 14.50 4.86
CA TRP A 157 6.57 15.27 5.99
C TRP A 157 7.63 15.29 7.09
N ARG A 158 7.83 16.47 7.69
CA ARG A 158 8.73 16.70 8.81
C ARG A 158 7.97 17.50 9.86
N ALA A 159 8.07 17.08 11.12
CA ALA A 159 7.47 17.74 12.28
C ALA A 159 8.21 19.03 12.65
#